data_AF-A0A915HLG8-F1
#
_entry.id   AF-A0A915HLG8-F1
#
_cell.length_a   1.000
_cell.length_b   1.000
_cell.length_c   1.000
_cell.angle_alpha   90.00
_cell.angle_beta   90.00
_cell.angle_gamma   90.00
#
_symmetry.space_group_name_H-M   'P 1'
#
loop_
_entity.id
_entity.type
_entity.pdbx_description
1 polymer ?
#
loop_
_entity_poly.entity_id
_entity_poly.type
_entity_poly.pdbx_seq_one_letter_code
_entity_poly.pdbx_strand_id
1 'polypeptide(L)'
;MLKVAKDCEKYTSITVKTNKGDMNKELLDTEIYRMERINNHALKLKDEELDLKCYPEHHPFGKGGLYSKRYIHVRPGDIIQHHLQNKHAQFKRNTQWILDEMSQLHDRNIEQGMYAVINTGKVEDIAAGDLIKKIEAKDQYMEANLNTMFSKIRGTKEYWSNVNTDLRATDENFGPCTFFYT
;
A
#
# COMPACT_ATOMS: atom_id res chain seq x y z
N MET A 1 -43.23 -1.25 -15.38
CA MET A 1 -42.45 -2.44 -15.80
C MET A 1 -41.01 -1.99 -16.04
N LEU A 2 -40.15 -2.06 -15.03
CA LEU A 2 -38.73 -1.67 -15.12
C LEU A 2 -37.89 -2.94 -15.22
N LYS A 3 -37.20 -3.12 -16.34
CA LYS A 3 -36.26 -4.23 -16.56
C LYS A 3 -34.99 -3.92 -15.77
N VAL A 4 -34.80 -4.65 -14.66
CA VAL A 4 -33.56 -4.65 -13.88
C VAL A 4 -32.48 -5.34 -14.71
N ALA A 5 -31.39 -4.64 -14.99
CA ALA A 5 -30.20 -5.20 -15.63
C ALA A 5 -29.65 -6.31 -14.72
N LYS A 6 -29.76 -7.55 -15.21
CA LYS A 6 -29.00 -8.69 -14.73
C LYS A 6 -27.63 -8.57 -15.37
N ASP A 7 -26.61 -8.33 -14.57
CA ASP A 7 -25.24 -8.86 -14.72
C ASP A 7 -24.45 -8.44 -13.47
N CYS A 8 -24.80 -9.03 -12.32
CA CYS A 8 -23.89 -9.07 -11.18
C CYS A 8 -22.97 -10.26 -11.40
N GLU A 9 -21.75 -10.00 -11.86
CA GLU A 9 -20.66 -10.96 -11.77
C GLU A 9 -20.50 -11.34 -10.28
N LYS A 10 -20.86 -12.57 -9.94
CA LYS A 10 -20.73 -13.08 -8.58
C LYS A 10 -19.24 -13.26 -8.30
N TYR A 11 -18.63 -12.32 -7.57
CA TYR A 11 -17.31 -12.53 -6.99
C TYR A 11 -17.44 -13.59 -5.89
N THR A 12 -17.11 -14.84 -6.21
CA THR A 12 -17.01 -15.90 -5.22
C THR A 12 -15.67 -15.78 -4.51
N SER A 13 -15.67 -15.51 -3.21
CA SER A 13 -14.51 -15.80 -2.37
C SER A 13 -14.25 -17.30 -2.47
N ILE A 14 -13.11 -17.70 -3.07
CA ILE A 14 -12.71 -19.10 -3.14
C ILE A 14 -12.21 -19.50 -1.76
N THR A 15 -13.13 -19.83 -0.86
CA THR A 15 -12.78 -20.59 0.34
C THR A 15 -12.36 -21.96 -0.16
N VAL A 16 -11.11 -22.36 0.09
CA VAL A 16 -10.59 -23.68 -0.23
C VAL A 16 -11.59 -24.71 0.28
N LYS A 17 -12.37 -25.29 -0.65
CA LYS A 17 -13.32 -26.34 -0.29
C LYS A 17 -12.45 -27.48 0.21
N THR A 18 -12.56 -27.80 1.50
CA THR A 18 -12.10 -29.08 2.02
C THR A 18 -12.74 -30.17 1.17
N ASN A 19 -11.93 -30.79 0.31
CA ASN A 19 -12.29 -31.94 -0.50
C ASN A 19 -12.68 -33.09 0.44
N LYS A 20 -13.98 -33.24 0.71
CA LYS A 20 -14.56 -34.47 1.22
C LYS A 20 -15.15 -35.22 0.03
N GLY A 21 -14.29 -35.87 -0.73
CA GLY A 21 -14.67 -36.71 -1.87
C GLY A 21 -13.42 -37.24 -2.57
N ASP A 22 -13.28 -38.57 -2.54
CA ASP A 22 -12.32 -39.40 -3.28
C ASP A 22 -10.85 -39.41 -2.81
N MET A 23 -10.63 -40.08 -1.67
CA MET A 23 -9.32 -40.41 -1.08
C MET A 23 -8.49 -41.48 -1.85
N ASN A 24 -8.76 -41.74 -3.13
CA ASN A 24 -8.15 -42.88 -3.86
C ASN A 24 -7.35 -42.51 -5.12
N LYS A 25 -6.91 -41.26 -5.26
CA LYS A 25 -5.85 -40.90 -6.21
C LYS A 25 -4.74 -40.21 -5.45
N GLU A 26 -3.55 -40.80 -5.45
CA GLU A 26 -2.30 -40.12 -5.10
C GLU A 26 -2.06 -39.02 -6.15
N LEU A 27 -2.83 -37.94 -6.07
CA LEU A 27 -2.58 -36.74 -6.84
C LEU A 27 -1.27 -36.16 -6.31
N LEU A 28 -0.30 -35.94 -7.19
CA LEU A 28 0.94 -35.28 -6.82
C LEU A 28 0.60 -33.94 -6.14
N ASP A 29 1.31 -33.58 -5.07
CA ASP A 29 1.13 -32.30 -4.37
C ASP A 29 1.12 -31.10 -5.35
N THR A 30 1.88 -31.21 -6.44
CA THR A 30 1.94 -30.23 -7.54
C THR A 30 0.60 -29.98 -8.22
N GLU A 31 -0.28 -30.97 -8.31
CA GLU A 31 -1.62 -30.84 -8.89
C GLU A 31 -2.64 -30.30 -7.88
N ILE A 32 -2.48 -30.66 -6.60
CA ILE A 32 -3.36 -30.21 -5.51
C ILE A 32 -3.16 -28.72 -5.21
N TYR A 33 -1.90 -28.25 -5.21
CA TYR A 33 -1.55 -26.85 -4.95
C TYR A 33 -1.38 -26.02 -6.21
N ARG A 34 -1.78 -26.53 -7.39
CA ARG A 34 -1.70 -25.76 -8.62
C ARG A 34 -2.71 -24.62 -8.58
N MET A 35 -2.22 -23.39 -8.47
CA MET A 35 -3.05 -22.20 -8.66
C MET A 35 -3.61 -22.19 -10.09
N GLU A 36 -4.92 -21.96 -10.23
CA GLU A 36 -5.53 -21.80 -11.55
C GLU A 36 -4.94 -20.57 -12.25
N ARG A 37 -4.50 -20.76 -13.49
CA ARG A 37 -4.09 -19.63 -14.33
C ARG A 37 -5.33 -18.85 -14.73
N ILE A 38 -5.52 -17.70 -14.11
CA ILE A 38 -6.57 -16.76 -14.47
C ILE A 38 -6.19 -16.12 -15.82
N ASN A 39 -6.95 -16.43 -16.87
CA ASN A 39 -6.74 -15.89 -18.24
C ASN A 39 -7.39 -14.51 -18.46
N ASN A 40 -7.76 -13.81 -17.38
CA ASN A 40 -8.41 -12.50 -17.48
C ASN A 40 -7.38 -11.40 -17.74
N HIS A 41 -7.84 -10.27 -18.28
CA HIS A 41 -7.01 -9.08 -18.39
C HIS A 41 -6.55 -8.62 -17.02
N ALA A 42 -5.25 -8.34 -16.88
CA ALA A 42 -4.71 -7.75 -15.65
C ALA A 42 -5.44 -6.44 -15.35
N LEU A 43 -5.98 -6.33 -14.13
CA LEU A 43 -6.57 -5.08 -13.66
C LEU A 43 -5.48 -4.02 -13.60
N LYS A 44 -5.78 -2.83 -14.11
CA LYS A 44 -4.86 -1.70 -13.98
C LYS A 44 -4.90 -1.23 -12.53
N LEU A 45 -3.72 -1.10 -11.90
CA LEU A 45 -3.57 -0.59 -10.54
C LEU A 45 -4.17 0.82 -10.33
N LYS A 46 -4.29 1.60 -11.41
CA LYS A 46 -4.84 2.97 -11.39
C LYS A 46 -6.25 3.06 -11.99
N ASP A 47 -6.98 1.95 -12.05
CA ASP A 47 -8.38 1.98 -12.48
C ASP A 47 -9.23 2.72 -11.44
N GLU A 48 -10.15 3.58 -11.90
CA GLU A 48 -10.98 4.42 -11.00
C GLU A 48 -11.86 3.56 -10.08
N GLU A 49 -12.21 2.36 -10.55
CA GLU A 49 -13.12 1.42 -9.91
C GLU A 49 -12.39 0.22 -9.26
N LEU A 50 -11.05 0.22 -9.19
CA LEU A 50 -10.30 -0.93 -8.68
C LEU A 50 -10.74 -1.33 -7.27
N ASP A 51 -10.81 -0.35 -6.38
CA ASP A 51 -11.25 -0.52 -4.98
C ASP A 51 -12.69 -1.04 -4.89
N LEU A 52 -13.58 -0.54 -5.76
CA LEU A 52 -14.98 -0.98 -5.82
C LEU A 52 -15.10 -2.47 -6.22
N LYS A 53 -14.22 -2.93 -7.12
CA LYS A 53 -14.19 -4.32 -7.61
C LYS A 53 -13.50 -5.26 -6.62
N CYS A 54 -12.42 -4.81 -5.98
CA CYS A 54 -11.66 -5.61 -5.02
C CYS A 54 -12.41 -5.78 -3.69
N TYR A 55 -13.12 -4.76 -3.23
CA TYR A 55 -13.79 -4.75 -1.93
C TYR A 55 -15.28 -4.37 -2.05
N PRO A 56 -16.11 -5.21 -2.70
CA PRO A 56 -17.54 -4.94 -2.87
C PRO A 56 -18.29 -4.86 -1.52
N GLU A 57 -17.79 -5.54 -0.48
CA GLU A 57 -18.35 -5.47 0.88
C GLU A 57 -18.24 -4.07 1.50
N HIS A 58 -17.23 -3.29 1.11
CA HIS A 58 -17.01 -1.94 1.60
C HIS A 58 -17.83 -0.90 0.86
N HIS A 59 -18.22 -1.21 -0.38
CA HIS A 59 -18.93 -0.31 -1.26
C HIS A 59 -20.23 -0.96 -1.77
N PRO A 60 -21.26 -1.17 -0.92
CA PRO A 60 -22.49 -1.88 -1.29
C PRO A 60 -23.25 -1.26 -2.47
N PHE A 61 -23.09 0.05 -2.67
CA PHE A 61 -23.72 0.79 -3.76
C PHE A 61 -22.84 0.93 -5.01
N GLY A 62 -21.63 0.35 -5.01
CA GLY A 62 -20.66 0.48 -6.09
C GLY A 62 -20.23 1.93 -6.35
N LYS A 63 -20.20 2.77 -5.30
CA LYS A 63 -19.88 4.20 -5.38
C LYS A 63 -18.96 4.60 -4.25
N GLY A 64 -18.17 5.65 -4.49
CA GLY A 64 -17.30 6.23 -3.46
C GLY A 64 -15.90 5.63 -3.38
N GLY A 65 -15.47 4.90 -4.42
CA GLY A 65 -14.11 4.35 -4.51
C GLY A 65 -13.03 5.43 -4.41
N LEU A 66 -11.82 5.02 -4.06
CA LEU A 66 -10.70 5.92 -3.77
C LEU A 66 -10.50 7.03 -4.83
N TYR A 67 -10.44 6.64 -6.11
CA TYR A 67 -10.19 7.55 -7.25
C TYR A 67 -11.47 8.05 -7.95
N SER A 68 -12.64 7.85 -7.34
CA SER A 68 -13.89 8.34 -7.93
C SER A 68 -13.91 9.86 -8.05
N LYS A 69 -14.50 10.35 -9.15
CA LYS A 69 -14.68 11.79 -9.40
C LYS A 69 -15.64 12.38 -8.37
N ARG A 70 -15.16 13.37 -7.62
CA ARG A 70 -15.91 14.08 -6.58
C ARG A 70 -15.98 15.57 -6.93
N TYR A 71 -17.00 16.26 -6.42
CA TYR A 71 -17.15 17.70 -6.61
C TYR A 71 -15.98 18.47 -5.99
N ILE A 72 -15.54 18.04 -4.80
CA ILE A 72 -14.34 18.57 -4.13
C ILE A 72 -13.22 17.55 -4.33
N HIS A 73 -12.04 18.04 -4.71
CA HIS A 73 -10.86 17.20 -4.78
C HIS A 73 -10.45 16.76 -3.36
N VAL A 74 -10.46 15.46 -3.12
CA VAL A 74 -10.01 14.85 -1.86
C VAL A 74 -8.84 13.94 -2.17
N ARG A 75 -7.76 14.03 -1.39
CA ARG A 75 -6.59 13.17 -1.62
C ARG A 75 -6.92 11.74 -1.16
N PRO A 76 -6.33 10.72 -1.82
CA PRO A 76 -6.49 9.33 -1.41
C PRO A 76 -6.15 9.10 0.08
N GLY A 77 -5.09 9.75 0.58
CA GLY A 77 -4.69 9.65 1.99
C GLY A 77 -5.77 10.12 2.96
N ASP A 78 -6.45 11.22 2.65
CA ASP A 78 -7.52 11.77 3.49
C ASP A 78 -8.74 10.84 3.50
N ILE A 79 -9.07 10.24 2.36
CA ILE A 79 -10.16 9.26 2.25
C ILE A 79 -9.88 8.03 3.09
N ILE A 80 -8.67 7.46 2.98
CA ILE A 80 -8.23 6.30 3.77
C ILE A 80 -8.28 6.64 5.26
N GLN A 81 -7.79 7.83 5.64
CA GLN A 81 -7.85 8.30 7.02
C GLN A 81 -9.30 8.41 7.50
N HIS A 82 -10.21 8.95 6.69
CA HIS A 82 -11.63 8.99 7.02
C HIS A 82 -12.24 7.59 7.16
N HIS A 83 -11.91 6.63 6.30
CA HIS A 83 -12.34 5.24 6.42
C HIS A 83 -11.83 4.60 7.72
N LEU A 84 -10.57 4.85 8.09
CA LEU A 84 -9.95 4.37 9.33
C LEU A 84 -10.46 5.10 10.58
N GLN A 85 -10.96 6.32 10.46
CA GLN A 85 -11.52 7.09 11.58
C GLN A 85 -13.04 6.95 11.70
N ASN A 86 -13.71 6.42 10.67
CA ASN A 86 -15.16 6.26 10.64
C ASN A 86 -15.67 5.49 11.88
N LYS A 87 -16.87 5.84 12.34
CA LYS A 87 -17.57 5.15 13.43
C LYS A 87 -17.89 3.70 13.04
N HIS A 88 -18.21 3.47 11.77
CA HIS A 88 -18.45 2.13 11.25
C HIS A 88 -17.13 1.37 11.10
N ALA A 89 -17.03 0.23 11.77
CA ALA A 89 -15.82 -0.57 11.81
C ALA A 89 -15.57 -1.43 10.56
N GLN A 90 -16.37 -1.30 9.50
CA GLN A 90 -16.29 -2.15 8.31
C GLN A 90 -14.89 -2.14 7.67
N PHE A 91 -14.31 -0.96 7.50
CA PHE A 91 -12.98 -0.78 6.92
C PHE A 91 -11.87 -1.20 7.89
N LYS A 92 -12.03 -0.90 9.19
CA LYS A 92 -11.03 -1.21 10.23
C LYS A 92 -10.91 -2.70 10.55
N ARG A 93 -11.96 -3.48 10.25
CA ARG A 93 -12.00 -4.92 10.51
C ARG A 93 -11.49 -5.76 9.35
N ASN A 94 -11.46 -5.21 8.14
CA ASN A 94 -10.97 -5.94 6.99
C ASN A 94 -9.44 -5.86 6.91
N THR A 95 -8.78 -6.91 7.39
CA THR A 95 -7.32 -7.01 7.36
C THR A 95 -6.76 -6.98 5.95
N GLN A 96 -7.46 -7.56 4.97
CA GLN A 96 -6.99 -7.59 3.58
C GLN A 96 -6.93 -6.17 3.00
N TRP A 97 -7.99 -5.39 3.19
CA TRP A 97 -8.03 -3.99 2.78
C TRP A 97 -6.95 -3.16 3.46
N ILE A 98 -6.75 -3.33 4.78
CA ILE A 98 -5.72 -2.59 5.53
C ILE A 98 -4.31 -2.90 5.00
N LEU A 99 -4.01 -4.17 4.73
CA LEU A 99 -2.70 -4.58 4.22
C LEU A 99 -2.44 -4.05 2.81
N ASP A 100 -3.46 -4.06 1.95
CA ASP A 100 -3.39 -3.49 0.61
C ASP A 100 -3.13 -1.97 0.66
N GLU A 101 -3.93 -1.22 1.43
CA GLU A 101 -3.74 0.22 1.61
C GLU A 101 -2.37 0.57 2.24
N MET A 102 -1.88 -0.29 3.15
CA MET A 102 -0.54 -0.16 3.73
C MET A 102 0.56 -0.37 2.69
N SER A 103 0.40 -1.36 1.80
CA SER A 103 1.33 -1.58 0.67
C SER A 103 1.33 -0.39 -0.27
N GLN A 104 0.15 0.11 -0.66
CA GLN A 104 0.04 1.28 -1.52
C GLN A 104 0.61 2.56 -0.88
N LEU A 105 0.49 2.71 0.45
CA LEU A 105 1.15 3.79 1.18
C LEU A 105 2.67 3.65 1.14
N HIS A 106 3.19 2.43 1.31
CA HIS A 106 4.62 2.15 1.23
C HIS A 106 5.19 2.51 -0.15
N ASP A 107 4.53 2.08 -1.22
CA ASP A 107 4.92 2.38 -2.60
C ASP A 107 4.92 3.90 -2.86
N ARG A 108 3.87 4.61 -2.42
CA ARG A 108 3.80 6.08 -2.53
C ARG A 108 4.93 6.78 -1.78
N ASN A 109 5.35 6.27 -0.63
CA ASN A 109 6.48 6.84 0.11
C ASN A 109 7.80 6.65 -0.63
N ILE A 110 8.00 5.48 -1.25
CA ILE A 110 9.15 5.23 -2.14
C ILE A 110 9.13 6.18 -3.33
N GLU A 111 8.00 6.27 -4.04
CA GLU A 111 7.84 7.14 -5.21
C GLU A 111 8.12 8.61 -4.85
N GLN A 112 7.63 9.09 -3.70
CA GLN A 112 7.93 10.44 -3.22
C GLN A 112 9.42 10.64 -2.93
N GLY A 113 10.07 9.65 -2.31
CA GLY A 113 11.51 9.68 -2.06
C GLY A 113 12.32 9.73 -3.36
N MET A 114 11.97 8.89 -4.33
CA MET A 114 12.58 8.88 -5.66
C MET A 114 12.39 10.23 -6.37
N TYR A 115 11.16 10.76 -6.34
CA TYR A 115 10.86 12.05 -6.95
C TYR A 115 11.66 13.18 -6.32
N ALA A 116 11.84 13.19 -5.00
CA ALA A 116 12.69 14.15 -4.32
C ALA A 116 14.14 14.02 -4.81
N VAL A 117 14.71 12.81 -4.81
CA VAL A 117 16.09 12.58 -5.27
C VAL A 117 16.29 13.00 -6.72
N ILE A 118 15.36 12.69 -7.62
CA ILE A 118 15.47 13.07 -9.04
C ILE A 118 15.46 14.59 -9.22
N ASN A 119 14.67 15.33 -8.43
CA ASN A 119 14.53 16.78 -8.62
C ASN A 119 15.54 17.61 -7.83
N THR A 120 15.95 17.15 -6.64
CA THR A 120 16.83 17.92 -5.75
C THR A 120 18.20 17.28 -5.57
N GLY A 121 18.32 15.98 -5.82
CA GLY A 121 19.56 15.25 -5.70
C GLY A 121 20.48 15.48 -6.90
N LYS A 122 21.77 15.25 -6.70
CA LYS A 122 22.73 15.13 -7.80
C LYS A 122 22.65 13.71 -8.34
N VAL A 123 21.71 13.47 -9.25
CA VAL A 123 21.58 12.19 -9.94
C VAL A 123 22.41 12.27 -11.21
N GLU A 124 23.47 11.47 -11.28
CA GLU A 124 24.26 11.26 -12.49
C GLU A 124 23.77 9.99 -13.18
N ASP A 125 23.76 9.98 -14.51
CA ASP A 125 23.55 8.77 -15.29
C ASP A 125 24.78 7.87 -15.13
N ILE A 126 24.68 6.86 -14.26
CA ILE A 126 25.78 5.95 -13.89
C ILE A 126 25.42 4.53 -14.33
N ALA A 127 26.39 3.81 -14.90
CA ALA A 127 26.23 2.39 -15.20
C ALA A 127 26.13 1.56 -13.90
N ALA A 128 25.33 0.49 -13.91
CA ALA A 128 25.08 -0.33 -12.73
C ALA A 128 26.37 -0.84 -12.03
N GLY A 129 27.42 -1.15 -12.81
CA GLY A 129 28.71 -1.58 -12.25
C GLY A 129 29.45 -0.47 -11.48
N ASP A 130 29.37 0.77 -11.95
CA ASP A 130 30.00 1.90 -11.27
C ASP A 130 29.17 2.39 -10.08
N LEU A 131 27.86 2.15 -10.11
CA LEU A 131 26.98 2.36 -8.95
C LEU A 131 27.40 1.48 -7.77
N ILE A 132 27.66 0.19 -8.01
CA ILE A 132 28.13 -0.74 -6.97
C ILE A 132 29.46 -0.26 -6.40
N LYS A 133 30.41 0.16 -7.24
CA LYS A 133 31.69 0.74 -6.78
C LYS A 133 31.49 1.98 -5.93
N LYS A 134 30.57 2.89 -6.29
CA LYS A 134 30.26 4.09 -5.49
C LYS A 134 29.64 3.73 -4.13
N ILE A 135 28.81 2.68 -4.08
CA ILE A 135 28.25 2.16 -2.82
C ILE A 135 29.35 1.55 -1.94
N GLU A 136 30.23 0.73 -2.51
CA GLU A 136 31.37 0.14 -1.80
C GLU A 136 32.36 1.21 -1.30
N ALA A 137 32.59 2.24 -2.11
CA ALA A 137 33.42 3.40 -1.77
C ALA A 137 32.76 4.38 -0.77
N LYS A 138 31.49 4.14 -0.39
CA LYS A 138 30.70 5.02 0.49
C LYS A 138 30.71 6.49 0.04
N ASP A 139 30.41 6.71 -1.23
CA ASP A 139 30.31 8.06 -1.78
C ASP A 139 29.23 8.87 -1.02
N GLN A 140 29.63 10.01 -0.47
CA GLN A 140 28.79 10.85 0.39
C GLN A 140 27.54 11.38 -0.33
N TYR A 141 27.66 11.72 -1.62
CA TYR A 141 26.52 12.22 -2.40
C TYR A 141 25.49 11.13 -2.65
N MET A 142 25.95 9.91 -2.94
CA MET A 142 25.08 8.77 -3.12
C MET A 142 24.36 8.41 -1.82
N GLU A 143 25.07 8.41 -0.69
CA GLU A 143 24.48 8.14 0.62
C GLU A 143 23.43 9.21 0.99
N ALA A 144 23.69 10.50 0.72
CA ALA A 144 22.72 11.57 0.94
C ALA A 144 21.43 11.40 0.10
N ASN A 145 21.58 10.99 -1.17
CA ASN A 145 20.44 10.69 -2.04
C ASN A 145 19.64 9.48 -1.51
N LEU A 146 20.30 8.39 -1.12
CA LEU A 146 19.64 7.23 -0.53
C LEU A 146 18.93 7.59 0.78
N ASN A 147 19.57 8.39 1.63
CA ASN A 147 18.95 8.88 2.86
C ASN A 147 17.68 9.67 2.60
N THR A 148 17.70 10.53 1.57
CA THR A 148 16.52 11.29 1.14
C THR A 148 15.42 10.36 0.65
N MET A 149 15.75 9.35 -0.15
CA MET A 149 14.79 8.36 -0.66
C MET A 149 14.14 7.55 0.47
N PHE A 150 14.92 7.10 1.45
CA PHE A 150 14.47 6.24 2.53
C PHE A 150 13.92 6.98 3.75
N SER A 151 14.04 8.31 3.79
CA SER A 151 13.61 9.17 4.90
C SER A 151 12.15 8.99 5.33
N LYS A 152 11.26 8.64 4.40
CA LYS A 152 9.82 8.46 4.64
C LYS A 152 9.38 7.01 4.81
N ILE A 153 10.29 6.04 4.61
CA ILE A 153 9.95 4.62 4.68
C ILE A 153 10.03 4.15 6.13
N ARG A 154 8.89 3.75 6.69
CA ARG A 154 8.86 3.21 8.05
C ARG A 154 9.71 1.94 8.15
N GLY A 155 10.50 1.83 9.22
CA GLY A 155 11.37 0.69 9.49
C GLY A 155 12.80 0.85 8.98
N THR A 156 13.10 1.89 8.19
CA THR A 156 14.48 2.23 7.82
C THR A 156 15.15 3.02 8.94
N LYS A 157 16.49 3.00 8.97
CA LYS A 157 17.28 3.75 9.96
C LYS A 157 17.07 5.26 9.78
N GLU A 158 16.96 5.69 8.54
CA GLU A 158 16.83 7.07 8.09
C GLU A 158 15.52 7.67 8.59
N TYR A 159 14.42 6.90 8.49
CA TYR A 159 13.13 7.30 9.06
C TYR A 159 13.22 7.54 10.57
N TRP A 160 13.81 6.59 11.32
CA TRP A 160 13.95 6.74 12.78
C TRP A 160 14.90 7.88 13.18
N SER A 161 15.91 8.17 12.36
CA SER A 161 16.79 9.32 12.57
C SER A 161 16.02 10.64 12.52
N ASN A 162 15.11 10.80 11.56
CA ASN A 162 14.26 11.99 11.46
C ASN A 162 13.32 12.10 12.66
N VAL A 163 12.63 11.01 13.00
CA VAL A 163 11.74 10.97 14.17
C VAL A 163 12.48 11.33 15.46
N ASN A 164 13.68 10.79 15.66
CA ASN A 164 14.50 11.13 16.84
C ASN A 164 14.92 12.60 16.85
N THR A 165 15.19 13.18 15.68
CA THR A 165 15.53 14.61 15.55
C THR A 165 14.34 15.48 15.92
N ASP A 166 13.15 15.15 15.41
CA ASP A 166 11.90 15.86 15.74
C ASP A 166 11.56 15.75 17.23
N LEU A 167 11.77 14.58 17.84
CA LEU A 167 11.57 14.36 19.27
C LEU A 167 12.51 15.23 20.12
N ARG A 168 13.80 15.29 19.76
CA ARG A 168 14.77 16.17 20.44
C ARG A 168 14.41 17.63 20.29
N ALA A 169 14.03 18.06 19.08
CA ALA A 169 13.59 19.43 18.86
C ALA A 169 12.33 19.75 19.67
N THR A 170 11.42 18.79 19.84
CA THR A 170 10.23 18.97 20.69
C THR A 170 10.61 19.12 22.16
N ASP A 171 11.53 18.27 22.66
CA ASP A 171 12.05 18.32 24.02
C ASP A 171 12.77 19.65 24.32
N GLU A 172 13.58 20.13 23.38
CA GLU A 172 14.27 21.42 23.50
C GLU A 172 13.32 22.63 23.52
N ASN A 173 12.25 22.60 22.72
CA ASN A 173 11.33 23.73 22.59
C ASN A 173 10.20 23.74 23.63
N PHE A 174 9.65 22.57 23.96
CA PHE A 174 8.48 22.43 24.82
C PHE A 174 8.79 21.77 26.16
N GLY A 175 10.02 21.27 26.34
CA GLY A 175 10.40 20.45 27.48
C GLY A 175 10.01 18.98 27.28
N PRO A 176 10.41 18.11 28.22
CA PRO A 176 10.15 16.69 28.12
C PRO A 176 8.65 16.39 28.18
N CYS A 177 8.20 15.43 27.37
CA CYS A 177 6.82 14.96 27.40
C CYS A 177 6.40 14.57 28.82
N THR A 178 5.52 15.36 29.42
CA THR A 178 4.91 15.08 30.71
C THR A 178 3.58 14.37 30.48
N PHE A 179 3.51 13.07 30.81
CA PHE A 179 2.25 12.35 30.84
C PHE A 179 1.52 12.68 32.14
N PHE A 180 0.44 13.46 32.04
CA PHE A 180 -0.48 13.62 33.16
C PHE A 180 -1.35 12.37 33.25
N TYR A 181 -1.13 11.56 34.28
CA TYR A 181 -2.08 10.51 34.65
C TYR A 181 -3.31 11.21 35.23
N THR A 182 -4.46 11.07 34.57
CA THR A 182 -5.76 11.61 35.00
C THR A 182 -6.69 10.49 35.37
#